data_AF-A0A2I2Y3F3-F1
#
_entry.id   AF-A0A2I2Y3F3-F1
#
_cell.length_a   1.000
_cell.length_b   1.000
_cell.length_c   1.000
_cell.angle_alpha   90.00
_cell.angle_beta   90.00
_cell.angle_gamma   90.00
#
_symmetry.space_group_name_H-M   'P 1'
#
loop_
_entity.id
_entity.type
_entity.pdbx_description
1 polymer ?
#
loop_
_entity_poly.entity_id
_entity_poly.type
_entity_poly.pdbx_seq_one_letter_code
_entity_poly.pdbx_strand_id
1 'polypeptide(L)'
;MPTDHEEPCGPSHKSFCLNGGLCYVIPTIPSPFCRCVENYTGARCEEVFLPGSSIQTKSNLFEAFVALAVLVTLIIGAFYFLCRCGNTCM
;
A
#
# COMPACT_ATOMS: atom_id res chain seq x y z
N MET A 1 27.10 -10.01 18.86
CA MET A 1 26.47 -10.30 20.17
C MET A 1 25.05 -10.77 19.86
N PRO A 2 24.72 -12.05 20.04
CA PRO A 2 23.33 -12.50 20.05
C PRO A 2 22.66 -11.78 21.21
N THR A 3 21.64 -10.98 20.93
CA THR A 3 20.76 -10.48 21.98
C THR A 3 20.09 -11.69 22.60
N ASP A 4 20.12 -11.80 23.92
CA ASP A 4 19.46 -12.89 24.63
C ASP A 4 18.06 -13.11 24.06
N HIS A 5 17.71 -14.38 23.77
CA HIS A 5 16.35 -14.89 23.56
C HIS A 5 15.81 -15.08 22.12
N GLU A 6 16.64 -15.35 21.10
CA GLU A 6 16.15 -15.98 19.85
C GLU A 6 16.78 -17.37 19.68
N GLU A 7 16.05 -18.42 20.04
CA GLU A 7 16.48 -19.81 19.82
C GLU A 7 15.81 -20.38 18.56
N PRO A 8 16.53 -21.16 17.72
CA PRO A 8 15.91 -21.86 16.60
C PRO A 8 14.80 -22.80 17.09
N CYS A 9 13.68 -22.83 16.37
CA CYS A 9 12.62 -23.78 16.68
C CYS A 9 13.10 -25.24 16.59
N GLY A 10 12.60 -26.08 17.50
CA GLY A 10 12.79 -27.53 17.44
C GLY A 10 12.09 -28.19 16.23
N PRO A 11 12.37 -29.49 15.97
CA PRO A 11 11.84 -30.20 14.80
C PRO A 11 10.30 -30.25 14.75
N SER A 12 9.62 -30.15 15.90
CA SER A 12 8.15 -30.13 15.99
C SER A 12 7.50 -28.92 15.30
N HIS A 13 8.22 -27.81 15.15
CA HIS A 13 7.72 -26.58 14.54
C HIS A 13 8.33 -26.30 13.16
N LYS A 14 9.01 -27.29 12.56
CA LYS A 14 9.68 -27.14 11.26
C LYS A 14 8.71 -26.80 10.11
N SER A 15 7.43 -27.15 10.23
CA SER A 15 6.36 -26.83 9.26
C SER A 15 5.50 -25.62 9.67
N PHE A 16 5.85 -24.95 10.77
CA PHE A 16 5.09 -23.78 11.22
C PHE A 16 5.27 -22.60 10.25
N CYS A 17 6.52 -22.25 9.92
CA CYS A 17 6.81 -21.25 8.90
C CYS A 17 6.75 -21.88 7.50
N LEU A 18 5.94 -21.30 6.62
CA LEU A 18 5.76 -21.72 5.24
C LEU A 18 6.77 -20.99 4.33
N ASN A 19 6.85 -21.42 3.07
CA ASN A 19 7.60 -20.75 2.00
C ASN A 19 9.08 -20.44 2.34
N GLY A 20 9.72 -21.31 3.14
CA GLY A 20 11.12 -21.16 3.52
C GLY A 20 11.40 -20.13 4.61
N GLY A 21 10.37 -19.68 5.35
CA GLY A 21 10.54 -18.81 6.50
C GLY A 21 11.38 -19.44 7.63
N LEU A 22 12.12 -18.60 8.35
CA LEU A 22 12.96 -19.01 9.48
C LEU A 22 12.15 -18.97 10.78
N CYS A 23 12.19 -20.04 11.56
CA CYS A 23 11.41 -20.18 12.79
C CYS A 23 12.28 -19.94 14.02
N TYR A 24 11.83 -19.05 14.90
CA TYR A 24 12.48 -18.72 16.17
C TYR A 24 11.49 -18.77 17.34
N VAL A 25 11.98 -19.13 18.51
CA VAL A 25 11.23 -19.05 19.77
C VAL A 25 11.91 -18.06 20.70
N ILE A 26 11.08 -17.32 21.44
CA ILE A 26 11.53 -16.40 22.48
C ILE A 26 11.18 -17.06 23.81
N PRO A 27 12.14 -17.43 24.67
CA PRO A 27 11.87 -18.06 25.97
C PRO A 27 10.80 -17.39 26.85
N THR A 28 10.56 -16.09 26.68
CA THR A 28 9.55 -15.33 27.43
C THR A 28 8.14 -15.38 26.82
N ILE A 29 7.98 -15.88 25.59
CA ILE A 29 6.71 -15.98 24.88
C ILE A 29 6.50 -17.44 24.42
N PRO A 30 5.39 -18.10 24.79
CA PRO A 30 5.18 -19.51 24.48
C PRO A 30 4.89 -19.82 23.00
N SER A 31 4.86 -18.81 22.12
CA SER A 31 4.52 -18.96 20.70
C SER A 31 5.74 -18.80 19.78
N PRO A 32 5.89 -19.67 18.76
CA PRO A 32 6.94 -19.52 17.74
C PRO A 32 6.66 -18.34 16.81
N PHE A 33 7.73 -17.70 16.34
CA PHE A 33 7.69 -16.58 15.41
C PHE A 33 8.38 -16.94 14.09
N CYS A 34 7.85 -16.42 12.98
CA CYS A 34 8.41 -16.62 11.65
C CYS A 34 9.05 -15.33 11.13
N ARG A 35 10.31 -15.42 10.70
CA ARG A 35 10.97 -14.42 9.88
C ARG A 35 10.85 -14.85 8.42
N CYS A 36 10.05 -14.12 7.65
CA CYS A 36 9.80 -14.44 6.25
C CYS A 36 10.98 -14.06 5.35
N VAL A 37 11.12 -14.81 4.25
CA VAL A 37 12.05 -14.51 3.16
C VAL A 37 11.46 -13.44 2.24
N GLU A 38 12.30 -12.87 1.38
CA GLU A 38 11.87 -11.83 0.43
C GLU A 38 10.65 -12.29 -0.39
N ASN A 39 9.69 -11.40 -0.60
CA ASN A 39 8.42 -11.64 -1.30
C ASN A 39 7.39 -12.51 -0.56
N TYR A 40 7.58 -12.80 0.73
CA TYR A 40 6.56 -13.43 1.57
C TYR A 40 6.27 -12.62 2.83
N THR A 41 5.02 -12.66 3.28
CA THR A 41 4.51 -11.95 4.46
C THR A 41 3.45 -12.82 5.17
N GLY A 42 2.91 -12.34 6.29
CA GLY A 42 1.94 -13.07 7.12
C GLY A 42 2.58 -13.69 8.38
N ALA A 43 1.74 -14.17 9.30
CA ALA A 43 2.20 -14.71 10.59
C ALA A 43 3.03 -15.99 10.43
N ARG A 44 2.80 -16.73 9.35
CA ARG A 44 3.46 -17.98 8.99
C ARG A 44 4.12 -17.90 7.61
N CYS A 45 4.33 -16.70 7.07
CA CYS A 45 4.83 -16.49 5.71
C CYS A 45 3.94 -17.12 4.63
N GLU A 46 2.62 -17.16 4.87
CA GLU A 46 1.62 -17.76 4.00
C GLU A 46 1.20 -16.86 2.82
N GLU A 47 1.44 -15.56 2.93
CA GLU A 47 1.07 -14.56 1.93
C GLU A 47 2.28 -14.22 1.06
N VAL A 48 2.05 -14.04 -0.25
CA VAL A 48 3.07 -13.47 -1.14
C VAL A 48 3.03 -11.96 -0.97
N PHE A 49 4.14 -11.37 -0.53
CA PHE A 49 4.35 -9.93 -0.63
C PHE A 49 4.51 -9.61 -2.11
N LEU A 50 3.40 -9.39 -2.79
CA LEU A 50 3.40 -8.61 -4.01
C LEU A 50 3.85 -7.23 -3.57
N PRO A 51 5.02 -6.71 -4.01
CA PRO A 51 5.31 -5.29 -3.87
C PRO A 51 4.22 -4.59 -4.67
N GLY A 52 3.12 -4.29 -4.00
CA GLY A 52 2.10 -3.43 -4.52
C GLY A 52 2.87 -2.18 -4.88
N SER A 53 3.00 -1.93 -6.18
CA SER A 53 3.24 -0.61 -6.72
C SER A 53 2.27 0.29 -5.99
N SER A 54 2.74 0.85 -4.87
CA SER A 54 1.90 1.63 -4.00
C SER A 54 1.36 2.72 -4.89
N ILE A 55 0.06 2.87 -4.78
CA ILE A 55 -0.77 3.84 -5.46
C ILE A 55 -0.27 5.22 -5.02
N GLN A 56 0.87 5.67 -5.57
CA GLN A 56 1.43 7.01 -5.45
C GLN A 56 1.46 7.68 -6.82
N THR A 57 1.37 6.92 -7.91
CA THR A 57 1.24 7.45 -9.28
C THR A 57 -0.20 7.81 -9.64
N LYS A 58 -1.21 7.32 -8.90
CA LYS A 58 -2.62 7.57 -9.20
C LYS A 58 -3.17 8.86 -8.57
N SER A 59 -2.60 9.33 -7.45
CA SER A 59 -3.01 10.58 -6.79
C SER A 59 -2.71 11.80 -7.66
N ASN A 60 -1.47 11.90 -8.18
CA ASN A 60 -1.05 13.03 -9.02
C ASN A 60 -1.85 13.13 -10.34
N LEU A 61 -2.16 12.00 -10.97
CA LEU A 61 -2.96 11.99 -12.19
C LEU A 61 -4.41 12.39 -11.90
N PHE A 62 -4.99 11.89 -10.81
CA PHE A 62 -6.36 12.23 -10.42
C PHE A 62 -6.50 13.73 -10.08
N GLU A 63 -5.55 14.29 -9.33
CA GLU A 63 -5.52 15.73 -9.04
C GLU A 63 -5.42 16.59 -10.30
N ALA A 64 -4.55 16.20 -11.25
CA ALA A 64 -4.42 16.90 -12.52
C ALA A 64 -5.71 16.87 -13.36
N PHE A 65 -6.41 15.72 -13.40
CA PHE A 65 -7.69 15.60 -14.10
C PHE A 65 -8.80 16.46 -13.47
N VAL A 66 -8.88 16.48 -12.13
CA VAL A 66 -9.87 17.31 -11.42
C VAL A 66 -9.62 18.79 -11.67
N ALA A 67 -8.36 19.24 -11.58
CA ALA A 67 -8.00 20.63 -11.86
C ALA A 67 -8.36 21.06 -13.30
N LEU A 68 -8.08 20.21 -14.29
CA LEU A 68 -8.41 20.47 -15.69
C LEU A 68 -9.93 20.56 -15.91
N ALA A 69 -10.71 19.65 -15.32
CA ALA A 69 -12.16 19.65 -15.43
C ALA A 69 -12.78 20.95 -14.88
N VAL A 70 -12.30 21.43 -13.72
CA VAL A 70 -12.77 22.69 -13.12
C VAL A 70 -12.42 23.90 -14.00
N LEU A 71 -11.22 23.95 -14.58
CA LEU A 71 -10.85 25.03 -15.50
C LEU A 71 -11.75 25.06 -16.73
N VAL A 72 -12.03 23.90 -17.33
CA VAL A 72 -12.91 23.81 -18.50
C VAL A 72 -14.33 24.25 -18.17
N THR A 73 -14.90 23.85 -17.03
CA THR A 73 -16.25 24.27 -16.64
C THR A 73 -16.34 25.77 -16.36
N LEU A 74 -15.33 26.37 -15.76
CA LEU A 74 -15.26 27.83 -15.55
C LEU A 74 -15.15 28.58 -16.88
N ILE A 75 -14.31 28.11 -17.80
CA ILE A 75 -14.16 28.71 -19.12
C ILE A 75 -15.49 28.65 -19.87
N ILE A 76 -16.12 27.47 -19.92
CA ILE A 76 -17.41 27.26 -20.56
C ILE A 76 -18.49 28.14 -19.92
N GLY A 77 -18.55 28.19 -18.59
CA GLY A 77 -19.49 29.03 -17.85
C GLY A 77 -19.30 30.52 -18.12
N ALA A 78 -18.05 30.99 -18.15
CA ALA A 78 -17.72 32.38 -18.49
C ALA A 78 -18.09 32.70 -19.95
N PHE A 79 -17.79 31.81 -20.91
CA PHE A 79 -18.22 31.98 -22.29
C PHE A 79 -19.75 32.02 -22.41
N TYR A 80 -20.48 31.11 -21.76
CA TYR A 80 -21.94 31.16 -21.74
C TYR A 80 -22.45 32.46 -21.12
N PHE A 81 -21.87 32.92 -20.01
CA PHE A 81 -22.26 34.16 -19.36
C PHE A 81 -21.96 35.38 -20.25
N LEU A 82 -20.79 35.45 -20.87
CA LEU A 82 -20.39 36.53 -21.78
C LEU A 82 -21.19 36.50 -23.08
N CYS A 83 -21.51 35.34 -23.64
CA CYS A 83 -22.39 35.21 -24.80
C CYS A 83 -23.86 35.52 -24.44
N ARG A 84 -24.31 35.19 -23.23
CA ARG A 84 -25.67 35.51 -22.77
C ARG A 84 -25.80 37.00 -22.45
N CYS A 85 -24.77 37.60 -21.85
CA CYS A 85 -24.72 39.01 -21.46
C CYS A 85 -24.39 39.92 -22.65
N GLY A 86 -23.49 39.51 -23.55
CA GLY A 86 -23.13 40.24 -24.77
C GLY A 86 -24.24 40.32 -25.83
N ASN A 87 -25.26 39.45 -25.73
CA ASN A 87 -26.47 39.56 -26.53
C ASN A 87 -27.56 40.46 -25.89
N THR A 88 -27.34 41.01 -24.69
CA THR A 88 -28.24 41.93 -23.98
C THR A 88 -27.47 42.99 -23.18
N CYS A 89 -26.42 43.57 -23.79
CA CYS A 89 -25.83 44.83 -23.33
C CYS A 89 -26.11 45.93 -24.36
N MET A 90 -27.38 46.32 -24.47
CA MET A 90 -27.87 47.67 -24.82
C MET A 90 -29.19 47.89 -24.10
#